data_AF-R6DJE3-F1
#
_entry.id   AF-R6DJE3-F1
#
_cell.length_a   1.000
_cell.length_b   1.000
_cell.length_c   1.000
_cell.angle_alpha   90.00
_cell.angle_beta   90.00
_cell.angle_gamma   90.00
#
_symmetry.space_group_name_H-M   'P 1'
#
loop_
_entity.id
_entity.type
_entity.pdbx_description
1 polymer ?
#
loop_
_entity_poly.entity_id
_entity_poly.type
_entity_poly.pdbx_seq_one_letter_code
_entity_poly.pdbx_strand_id
1 'polypeptide(L)' 'MNTNLPNDPVILVSYLNTQLRDFYSSLDELCKAFDIKKDAVEQKLAAIDYHYNAGLNQFQ' A
#
# COMPACT_ATOMS: atom_id res chain seq x y z
N MET A 1 -12.74 6.51 8.59
CA MET A 1 -13.36 5.21 8.27
C MET A 1 -12.38 4.13 8.68
N ASN A 2 -12.78 3.12 9.46
CA ASN A 2 -11.88 2.03 9.84
C ASN A 2 -11.76 1.06 8.66
N THR A 3 -10.79 1.31 7.78
CA THR A 3 -10.48 0.37 6.71
C THR A 3 -9.64 -0.75 7.31
N ASN A 4 -10.22 -1.94 7.45
CA ASN A 4 -9.49 -3.11 7.90
C ASN A 4 -8.53 -3.55 6.80
N LEU A 5 -7.29 -3.04 6.84
CA LEU A 5 -6.22 -3.52 5.98
C LEU A 5 -5.86 -4.97 6.34
N PRO A 6 -5.51 -5.80 5.36
CA PRO A 6 -4.97 -7.13 5.63
C PRO A 6 -3.75 -7.06 6.56
N ASN A 7 -3.74 -7.92 7.59
CA ASN A 7 -2.62 -8.00 8.50
C ASN A 7 -1.45 -8.82 7.93
N ASP A 8 -1.75 -9.84 7.13
CA ASP A 8 -0.75 -10.62 6.42
C ASP A 8 -0.05 -9.75 5.36
N PRO A 9 1.28 -9.57 5.40
CA PRO A 9 2.01 -8.74 4.44
C PRO A 9 1.87 -9.18 2.97
N VAL A 10 1.75 -10.48 2.71
CA VAL A 10 1.61 -11.05 1.35
C VAL A 10 0.22 -10.76 0.79
N ILE A 11 -0.82 -10.77 1.63
CA ILE A 11 -2.16 -10.34 1.23
C ILE A 11 -2.22 -8.81 1.10
N LEU A 12 -1.57 -8.09 2.01
CA LEU A 12 -1.55 -6.63 2.04
C LEU A 12 -0.98 -6.05 0.76
N VAL A 13 0.12 -6.60 0.24
CA VAL A 13 0.73 -6.10 -1.01
C VAL A 13 -0.22 -6.22 -2.20
N SER A 14 -0.90 -7.38 -2.33
CA SER A 14 -1.87 -7.61 -3.40
C SER A 14 -3.07 -6.66 -3.30
N TYR A 15 -3.53 -6.42 -2.07
CA TYR A 15 -4.62 -5.48 -1.79
C TYR A 15 -4.23 -4.05 -2.15
N LEU A 16 -3.07 -3.56 -1.69
CA LEU A 16 -2.60 -2.22 -1.96
C LEU A 16 -2.34 -1.99 -3.45
N ASN A 17 -1.72 -2.94 -4.15
CA ASN A 17 -1.50 -2.85 -5.60
C ASN A 17 -2.83 -2.77 -6.37
N THR A 18 -3.85 -3.51 -5.93
CA THR A 18 -5.20 -3.43 -6.51
C THR A 18 -5.81 -2.05 -6.26
N GLN A 19 -5.69 -1.51 -5.05
CA GLN A 19 -6.20 -0.17 -4.73
C GLN A 19 -5.49 0.93 -5.54
N LEU A 20 -4.16 0.86 -5.64
CA LEU A 20 -3.36 1.81 -6.42
C LEU A 20 -3.69 1.75 -7.91
N ARG A 21 -3.89 0.55 -8.47
CA ARG A 21 -4.24 0.41 -9.88
C ARG A 21 -5.62 0.97 -10.21
N ASP A 22 -6.61 0.69 -9.36
CA ASP A 22 -8.02 0.90 -9.73
C ASP A 22 -8.58 2.24 -9.20
N PHE A 23 -8.00 2.81 -8.13
CA PHE A 23 -8.64 3.93 -7.41
C PHE A 23 -7.73 5.12 -7.06
N TYR A 24 -6.40 4.99 -7.01
CA TYR A 24 -5.52 6.05 -6.49
C TYR A 24 -4.32 6.32 -7.39
N SER A 25 -4.00 7.60 -7.63
CA SER A 25 -2.89 7.96 -8.52
C SER A 25 -1.51 7.82 -7.86
N SER A 26 -1.46 7.65 -6.54
CA SER A 26 -0.23 7.48 -5.77
C SER A 26 -0.47 6.81 -4.42
N LEU A 27 0.60 6.29 -3.80
CA LEU A 27 0.57 5.79 -2.44
C LEU A 27 0.17 6.88 -1.42
N ASP A 28 0.57 8.14 -1.64
CA ASP A 28 0.19 9.24 -0.75
C ASP A 28 -1.32 9.51 -0.75
N GLU A 29 -1.98 9.42 -1.91
CA GLU A 29 -3.44 9.56 -2.00
C GLU A 29 -4.17 8.39 -1.33
N LEU A 30 -3.71 7.15 -1.57
CA LEU A 30 -4.25 5.96 -0.91
C LEU A 30 -4.10 6.10 0.61
N CYS A 31 -2.90 6.43 1.09
CA CYS A 31 -2.63 6.56 2.52
C CYS A 31 -3.52 7.62 3.19
N LYS A 32 -3.75 8.77 2.53
CA LYS A 32 -4.69 9.79 3.00
C LYS A 32 -6.13 9.30 3.05
N ALA A 33 -6.58 8.57 2.03
CA ALA A 33 -7.95 8.06 1.96
C ALA A 33 -8.23 6.99 3.03
N PHE A 34 -7.22 6.19 3.35
CA PHE A 34 -7.30 5.10 4.35
C PHE A 34 -6.92 5.55 5.76
N ASP A 35 -6.48 6.81 5.93
CA ASP A 35 -5.94 7.35 7.20
C ASP A 35 -4.81 6.48 7.77
N ILE A 36 -3.86 6.09 6.91
CA ILE A 36 -2.70 5.27 7.28
C ILE A 36 -1.38 5.99 7.01
N LYS A 37 -0.37 5.68 7.84
CA LYS A 37 0.97 6.22 7.67
C LYS A 37 1.73 5.46 6.58
N LYS A 38 2.16 6.17 5.55
CA LYS A 38 2.96 5.65 4.43
C LYS A 38 4.18 4.87 4.91
N ASP A 39 4.99 5.47 5.78
CA ASP A 39 6.21 4.84 6.32
C ASP A 39 5.92 3.50 7.01
N ALA A 40 4.78 3.37 7.70
CA ALA A 40 4.42 2.13 8.39
C ALA A 40 4.08 1.01 7.39
N VAL A 41 3.41 1.36 6.27
CA VAL A 41 3.11 0.42 5.19
C VAL A 41 4.39 0.00 4.47
N GLU A 42 5.24 0.97 4.12
CA GLU A 42 6.51 0.71 3.43
C GLU A 42 7.44 -0.15 4.29
N GLN A 43 7.58 0.14 5.59
CA GLN A 43 8.37 -0.70 6.51
C GLN A 43 7.82 -2.13 6.61
N LYS A 44 6.50 -2.28 6.69
CA LYS A 44 5.85 -3.59 6.79
C LYS A 44 6.07 -4.44 5.53
N LEU A 45 6.01 -3.82 4.36
CA LEU A 45 6.20 -4.52 3.08
C LEU A 45 7.69 -4.70 2.73
N ALA A 46 8.57 -3.80 3.15
CA ALA A 46 10.02 -3.97 3.03
C ALA A 46 10.53 -5.19 3.81
N ALA A 47 9.85 -5.59 4.90
CA ALA A 47 10.19 -6.79 5.65
C ALA A 47 9.97 -8.11 4.86
N ILE A 48 9.26 -8.04 3.73
CA ILE A 48 9.09 -9.14 2.78
C ILE A 48 9.61 -8.76 1.37
N ASP A 49 10.60 -7.88 1.31
CA ASP A 49 11.30 -7.42 0.10
C ASP A 49 10.44 -6.66 -0.94
N TYR A 50 9.30 -6.12 -0.53
CA TYR A 50 8.46 -5.28 -1.40
C TYR A 50 8.68 -3.79 -1.16
N HIS A 51 8.94 -3.05 -2.24
CA HIS A 51 9.17 -1.61 -2.21
C HIS A 51 8.23 -0.87 -3.16
N TYR A 52 7.74 0.30 -2.72
CA TYR A 52 6.86 1.10 -3.57
C TYR A 52 7.64 1.72 -4.74
N ASN A 53 7.20 1.44 -5.96
CA ASN A 53 7.68 2.04 -7.18
C ASN A 53 6.67 3.09 -7.65
N ALA A 54 7.00 4.37 -7.44
CA ALA A 54 6.15 5.49 -7.85
C ALA A 54 5.95 5.59 -9.37
N GLY A 55 6.92 5.13 -10.18
CA GLY A 55 6.82 5.15 -11.64
C GLY A 55 5.82 4.13 -12.18
N LEU A 56 5.63 3.02 -11.47
CA LEU A 56 4.65 1.97 -11.79
C LEU A 56 3.38 2.04 -10.93
N ASN A 57 3.35 2.94 -9.94
CA ASN A 57 2.31 3.06 -8.93
C ASN A 57 1.94 1.72 -8.27
N GLN A 58 2.94 0.93 -7.86
CA GLN A 58 2.73 -0.36 -7.20
C GLN A 58 3.93 -0.74 -6.32
N PHE A 59 3.72 -1.69 -5.41
CA PHE A 59 4.79 -2.39 -4.69
C PHE A 59 5.30 -3.58 -5.52
N GLN A 60 6.62 -3.76 -5.55
CA GLN A 60 7.32 -4.87 -6.22
C GLN A 60 8.58 -5.30 -5.47
#